data_AF-A0A498FP11-F1
#
_entry.id   AF-A0A498FP11-F1
#
_cell.length_a   1.000
_cell.length_b   1.000
_cell.length_c   1.000
_cell.angle_alpha   90.00
_cell.angle_beta   90.00
_cell.angle_gamma   90.00
#
_symmetry.space_group_name_H-M   'P 1'
#
loop_
_entity.id
_entity.type
_entity.pdbx_description
1 polymer ?
#
loop_
_entity_poly.entity_id
_entity_poly.type
_entity_poly.pdbx_seq_one_letter_code
_entity_poly.pdbx_strand_id
1 'polypeptide(L)'
;MTAMARIELLSEVRRLKHKLGSKPTLRDIVTRSSYSRSDYSDHFDSWSDVLLAAGYPEPGAEIETQLTPEILLADLHRVAEKVGGTPTVDDVPIHGDFLTDDYRTQFGTIGDAMNAIASEQPDTVSFPGVPRDDLIAEITRVHDKIGRVPRLTDMDDHGEYPPQSYIARFGSWSAAVESAGYNSDFPPVPKTDLIEEIHRLRDELGEVPTAGEMEARGEYSMDAFTEAFGNWGTALQSAGYTPNAGVEIPEQDLLTEIDRLHDKIDRTPRVEDMSEHGEYSIVPYLREFGSWSEAIKEAGYTPVKPGRNPIPEGDLLEEIHRLHDKLGRPPKADEMDELGEYSAGPYRDRFGSWDEAVKEAGYTPVKPGRNPIPEGDLLEAIHRLHDKLGRTPKTKEMDELGEYSAGTYQDRFGSWSEAIKEAGYTPNNTGPEPIPEEDLLSELHRLYNEVGRVPKVTDMMEIGEYSPAPYRDRFGGWNEAVEKAGLR
;
A
#
# COMPACT_ATOMS: atom_id res chain seq x y z
N MET A 1 -1.13 -10.66 1.74
CA MET A 1 -2.12 -10.40 2.81
C MET A 1 -3.40 -11.13 2.46
N THR A 2 -4.02 -11.74 3.46
CA THR A 2 -5.29 -12.47 3.38
C THR A 2 -6.42 -11.54 2.97
N ALA A 3 -7.24 -11.95 2.00
CA ALA A 3 -8.50 -11.30 1.68
C ALA A 3 -9.35 -11.24 2.97
N MET A 4 -9.63 -10.03 3.45
CA MET A 4 -10.50 -9.81 4.60
C MET A 4 -11.92 -10.25 4.28
N ALA A 5 -12.64 -10.76 5.28
CA ALA A 5 -14.00 -11.23 5.05
C ALA A 5 -14.98 -10.07 5.22
N ARG A 6 -15.85 -9.87 4.23
CA ARG A 6 -17.00 -8.95 4.24
C ARG A 6 -17.78 -8.93 5.56
N ILE A 7 -17.80 -10.04 6.29
CA ILE A 7 -18.49 -10.21 7.59
C ILE A 7 -17.85 -9.38 8.72
N GLU A 8 -16.53 -9.21 8.74
CA GLU A 8 -15.82 -8.48 9.79
C GLU A 8 -16.11 -6.97 9.71
N LEU A 9 -16.09 -6.42 8.49
CA LEU A 9 -16.45 -5.04 8.19
C LEU A 9 -17.89 -4.71 8.63
N LEU A 10 -18.84 -5.60 8.34
CA LEU A 10 -20.23 -5.43 8.76
C LEU A 10 -20.40 -5.54 10.28
N SER A 11 -19.57 -6.35 10.94
CA SER A 11 -19.57 -6.48 12.39
C SER A 11 -19.09 -5.20 13.07
N GLU A 12 -18.11 -4.52 12.46
CA GLU A 12 -17.65 -3.22 12.95
C GLU A 12 -18.70 -2.13 12.78
N VAL A 13 -19.37 -2.07 11.62
CA VAL A 13 -20.46 -1.12 11.39
C VAL A 13 -21.55 -1.29 12.46
N ARG A 14 -21.85 -2.54 12.83
CA ARG A 14 -22.81 -2.85 13.90
C ARG A 14 -22.33 -2.43 15.29
N ARG A 15 -21.04 -2.63 15.58
CA ARG A 15 -20.39 -2.18 16.82
C ARG A 15 -20.48 -0.66 16.97
N LEU A 16 -20.14 0.08 15.92
CA LEU A 16 -20.18 1.54 15.93
C LEU A 16 -21.60 2.07 16.08
N LYS A 17 -22.58 1.45 15.42
CA LYS A 17 -23.99 1.83 15.63
C LYS A 17 -24.39 1.70 17.09
N HIS A 18 -24.03 0.59 17.74
CA HIS A 18 -24.32 0.37 19.15
C HIS A 18 -23.66 1.46 20.03
N LYS A 19 -22.43 1.86 19.71
CA LYS A 19 -21.69 2.88 20.48
C LYS A 19 -22.21 4.30 20.25
N LEU A 20 -22.64 4.62 19.04
CA LEU A 20 -23.10 5.96 18.64
C LEU A 20 -24.59 6.19 18.95
N GLY A 21 -25.39 5.13 19.00
CA GLY A 21 -26.85 5.22 19.11
C GLY A 21 -27.56 5.64 17.80
N SER A 22 -26.80 5.97 16.76
CA SER A 22 -27.27 6.35 15.41
C SER A 22 -26.55 5.52 14.33
N LYS A 23 -27.06 5.55 13.08
CA LYS A 23 -26.38 4.94 11.93
C LYS A 23 -24.99 5.59 11.78
N PRO A 24 -23.88 4.81 11.74
CA PRO A 24 -22.55 5.37 11.56
C PRO A 24 -22.39 5.98 10.16
N THR A 25 -21.75 7.13 10.09
CA THR A 25 -21.30 7.73 8.83
C THR A 25 -19.93 7.16 8.44
N LEU A 26 -19.54 7.32 7.18
CA LEU A 26 -18.20 6.93 6.73
C LEU A 26 -17.09 7.70 7.49
N ARG A 27 -17.36 8.94 7.90
CA ARG A 27 -16.47 9.72 8.77
C ARG A 27 -16.35 9.10 10.17
N ASP A 28 -17.42 8.55 10.73
CA ASP A 28 -17.37 7.86 12.02
C ASP A 28 -16.52 6.59 11.95
N ILE A 29 -16.50 5.91 10.80
CA ILE A 29 -15.62 4.77 10.56
C ILE A 29 -14.16 5.21 10.59
N VAL A 30 -13.80 6.20 9.78
CA VAL A 30 -12.42 6.70 9.70
C VAL A 30 -11.92 7.23 11.04
N THR A 31 -12.81 7.84 11.83
CA THR A 31 -12.42 8.49 13.09
C THR A 31 -12.55 7.60 14.32
N ARG A 32 -13.29 6.49 14.27
CA ARG A 32 -13.64 5.69 15.47
C ARG A 32 -13.50 4.18 15.29
N SER A 33 -13.13 3.72 14.10
CA SER A 33 -12.84 2.33 13.76
C SER A 33 -11.36 2.17 13.39
N SER A 34 -10.84 0.95 13.53
CA SER A 34 -9.50 0.57 13.05
C SER A 34 -9.45 0.28 11.54
N TYR A 35 -10.61 0.17 10.90
CA TYR A 35 -10.76 -0.04 9.46
C TYR A 35 -10.84 1.28 8.72
N SER A 36 -10.15 1.33 7.58
CA SER A 36 -10.04 2.48 6.69
C SER A 36 -11.22 2.58 5.72
N ARG A 37 -11.32 3.66 4.94
CA ARG A 37 -12.29 3.76 3.84
C ARG A 37 -12.06 2.70 2.77
N SER A 38 -10.80 2.44 2.43
CA SER A 38 -10.43 1.47 1.39
C SER A 38 -10.84 0.05 1.76
N ASP A 39 -10.78 -0.30 3.04
CA ASP A 39 -11.22 -1.61 3.53
C ASP A 39 -12.70 -1.88 3.21
N TYR A 40 -13.55 -0.86 3.17
CA TYR A 40 -14.96 -1.01 2.78
C TYR A 40 -15.16 -0.93 1.27
N SER A 41 -14.45 -0.07 0.55
CA SER A 41 -14.58 0.01 -0.92
C SER A 41 -14.10 -1.26 -1.63
N ASP A 42 -13.14 -1.99 -1.05
CA ASP A 42 -12.66 -3.26 -1.60
C ASP A 42 -13.72 -4.38 -1.58
N HIS A 43 -14.81 -4.20 -0.81
CA HIS A 43 -15.82 -5.22 -0.57
C HIS A 43 -17.27 -4.77 -0.80
N PHE A 44 -17.51 -3.47 -1.02
CA PHE A 44 -18.83 -2.89 -1.18
C PHE A 44 -18.78 -1.71 -2.16
N ASP A 45 -19.74 -1.67 -3.09
CA ASP A 45 -19.80 -0.65 -4.14
C ASP A 45 -20.17 0.75 -3.62
N SER A 46 -20.76 0.83 -2.41
CA SER A 46 -21.09 2.10 -1.77
C SER A 46 -21.25 1.96 -0.25
N TRP A 47 -21.17 3.08 0.48
CA TRP A 47 -21.47 3.09 1.92
C TRP A 47 -22.93 2.70 2.22
N SER A 48 -23.85 3.00 1.30
CA SER A 48 -25.24 2.57 1.38
C SER A 48 -25.36 1.04 1.32
N ASP A 49 -24.57 0.38 0.48
CA ASP A 49 -24.54 -1.08 0.39
C ASP A 49 -23.95 -1.73 1.65
N VAL A 50 -22.97 -1.08 2.29
CA VAL A 50 -22.44 -1.50 3.60
C VAL A 50 -23.55 -1.48 4.65
N LEU A 51 -24.32 -0.39 4.75
CA LEU A 51 -25.40 -0.26 5.74
C LEU A 51 -26.53 -1.26 5.49
N LEU A 52 -26.91 -1.47 4.22
CA LEU A 52 -27.89 -2.49 3.82
C LEU A 52 -27.41 -3.88 4.21
N ALA A 53 -26.18 -4.25 3.86
CA ALA A 53 -25.58 -5.54 4.20
C ALA A 53 -25.38 -5.73 5.72
N ALA A 54 -25.19 -4.64 6.48
CA ALA A 54 -25.10 -4.67 7.93
C ALA A 54 -26.45 -4.96 8.61
N GLY A 55 -27.55 -5.08 7.85
CA GLY A 55 -28.88 -5.36 8.38
C GLY A 55 -29.58 -4.08 8.85
N TYR A 56 -29.25 -2.94 8.24
CA TYR A 56 -29.92 -1.67 8.46
C TYR A 56 -30.70 -1.26 7.21
N PRO A 57 -31.79 -1.99 6.88
CA PRO A 57 -32.68 -1.58 5.80
C PRO A 57 -33.33 -0.24 6.16
N GLU A 58 -33.49 0.62 5.16
CA GLU A 58 -34.17 1.90 5.23
C GLU A 58 -35.57 1.77 5.88
N PRO A 59 -35.82 2.37 7.07
CA PRO A 59 -37.17 2.68 7.48
C PRO A 59 -37.56 4.00 6.79
N GLY A 60 -38.64 3.95 6.02
CA GLY A 60 -39.09 5.08 5.22
C GLY A 60 -39.30 6.38 6.01
N ALA A 61 -38.93 7.47 5.34
CA ALA A 61 -39.19 8.88 5.62
C ALA A 61 -38.47 9.50 6.84
N GLU A 62 -37.75 10.60 6.53
CA GLU A 62 -37.19 11.64 7.41
C GLU A 62 -35.82 11.30 8.03
N ILE A 63 -34.66 11.86 7.63
CA ILE A 63 -34.28 12.99 6.76
C ILE A 63 -33.05 12.50 5.97
N GLU A 64 -33.17 12.30 4.66
CA GLU A 64 -32.02 12.19 3.76
C GLU A 64 -31.31 13.56 3.75
N THR A 65 -30.09 13.64 4.27
CA THR A 65 -29.15 14.61 3.71
C THR A 65 -28.77 14.08 2.34
N GLN A 66 -29.58 14.40 1.33
CA GLN A 66 -29.16 14.24 -0.06
C GLN A 66 -27.83 14.97 -0.20
N LEU A 67 -26.79 14.27 -0.66
CA LEU A 67 -25.53 14.88 -1.04
C LEU A 67 -25.85 15.79 -2.22
N THR A 68 -26.02 17.09 -1.95
CA THR A 68 -26.31 18.05 -3.01
C THR A 68 -25.01 18.47 -3.69
N PRO A 69 -25.07 18.93 -4.96
CA PRO A 69 -23.92 19.47 -5.67
C PRO A 69 -23.14 20.49 -4.84
N GLU A 70 -23.82 21.34 -4.08
CA GLU A 70 -23.21 22.40 -3.27
C GLU A 70 -22.35 21.85 -2.12
N ILE A 71 -22.79 20.74 -1.50
CA ILE A 71 -22.05 20.09 -0.39
C ILE A 71 -20.75 19.48 -0.92
N LEU A 72 -20.83 18.84 -2.09
CA LEU A 72 -19.71 18.19 -2.74
C LEU A 72 -18.68 19.22 -3.26
N LEU A 73 -19.14 20.32 -3.88
CA LEU A 73 -18.25 21.40 -4.34
C LEU A 73 -17.60 22.14 -3.17
N ALA A 74 -18.29 22.30 -2.04
CA ALA A 74 -17.70 22.88 -0.84
C ALA A 74 -16.56 22.01 -0.27
N ASP A 75 -16.68 20.69 -0.36
CA ASP A 75 -15.59 19.78 0.01
C ASP A 75 -14.38 19.94 -0.92
N LEU A 76 -14.59 20.02 -2.23
CA LEU A 76 -13.49 20.21 -3.18
C LEU A 76 -12.80 21.57 -3.04
N HIS A 77 -13.53 22.65 -2.77
CA HIS A 77 -12.92 23.95 -2.46
C HIS A 77 -12.04 23.89 -1.20
N ARG A 78 -12.48 23.16 -0.17
CA ARG A 78 -11.69 22.92 1.04
C ARG A 78 -10.45 22.09 0.74
N VAL A 79 -10.55 21.10 -0.14
CA VAL A 79 -9.40 20.30 -0.59
C VAL A 79 -8.42 21.20 -1.35
N ALA A 80 -8.91 22.05 -2.27
CA ALA A 80 -8.12 23.01 -3.04
C ALA A 80 -7.31 23.97 -2.13
N GLU A 81 -7.96 24.52 -1.10
CA GLU A 81 -7.31 25.38 -0.10
C GLU A 81 -6.21 24.63 0.67
N LYS A 82 -6.43 23.33 0.93
CA LYS A 82 -5.50 22.49 1.69
C LYS A 82 -4.28 22.06 0.88
N VAL A 83 -4.45 21.82 -0.42
CA VAL A 83 -3.34 21.46 -1.34
C VAL A 83 -2.69 22.69 -1.97
N GLY A 84 -3.27 23.87 -1.83
CA GLY A 84 -2.72 25.13 -2.31
C GLY A 84 -2.84 25.33 -3.83
N GLY A 85 -3.84 24.72 -4.47
CA GLY A 85 -4.03 24.75 -5.91
C GLY A 85 -5.24 23.94 -6.38
N THR A 86 -5.37 23.73 -7.68
CA THR A 86 -6.44 22.88 -8.25
C THR A 86 -6.25 21.44 -7.77
N PRO A 87 -7.21 20.87 -7.03
CA PRO A 87 -7.09 19.52 -6.50
C PRO A 87 -7.23 18.48 -7.61
N THR A 88 -6.45 17.41 -7.52
CA THR A 88 -6.48 16.24 -8.41
C THR A 88 -7.40 15.15 -7.87
N VAL A 89 -7.73 14.17 -8.72
CA VAL A 89 -8.55 12.99 -8.35
C VAL A 89 -7.97 12.26 -7.13
N ASP A 90 -6.64 12.21 -7.02
CA ASP A 90 -5.94 11.55 -5.92
C ASP A 90 -5.97 12.33 -4.61
N ASP A 91 -6.19 13.65 -4.65
CA ASP A 91 -6.26 14.49 -3.45
C ASP A 91 -7.57 14.27 -2.67
N VAL A 92 -8.64 13.84 -3.33
CA VAL A 92 -9.98 13.71 -2.72
C VAL A 92 -10.06 12.54 -1.73
N PRO A 93 -9.55 11.33 -2.02
CA PRO A 93 -9.44 10.28 -1.02
C PRO A 93 -8.58 10.67 0.21
N ILE A 94 -7.58 11.53 0.01
CA ILE A 94 -6.58 11.91 1.03
C ILE A 94 -7.07 13.08 1.90
N HIS A 95 -7.79 14.02 1.31
CA HIS A 95 -8.14 15.29 1.94
C HIS A 95 -9.65 15.58 2.01
N GLY A 96 -10.46 14.85 1.23
CA GLY A 96 -11.91 15.01 1.10
C GLY A 96 -12.73 14.31 2.18
N ASP A 97 -13.90 14.88 2.45
CA ASP A 97 -14.89 14.31 3.37
C ASP A 97 -15.75 13.24 2.71
N PHE A 98 -15.77 13.18 1.37
CA PHE A 98 -16.54 12.24 0.55
C PHE A 98 -15.65 11.30 -0.29
N LEU A 99 -16.17 10.13 -0.67
CA LEU A 99 -15.50 9.21 -1.60
C LEU A 99 -15.66 9.69 -3.04
N THR A 100 -14.76 9.27 -3.92
CA THR A 100 -14.83 9.53 -5.37
C THR A 100 -16.20 9.15 -5.96
N ASP A 101 -16.79 8.05 -5.51
CA ASP A 101 -18.12 7.60 -5.96
C ASP A 101 -19.29 8.48 -5.49
N ASP A 102 -19.13 9.23 -4.39
CA ASP A 102 -20.17 10.15 -3.91
C ASP A 102 -20.35 11.32 -4.89
N TYR A 103 -19.26 11.78 -5.52
CA TYR A 103 -19.27 12.80 -6.58
C TYR A 103 -19.95 12.28 -7.85
N ARG A 104 -19.78 11.00 -8.17
CA ARG A 104 -20.40 10.32 -9.31
C ARG A 104 -21.92 10.44 -9.31
N THR A 105 -22.54 10.48 -8.12
CA THR A 105 -24.00 10.55 -7.98
C THR A 105 -24.61 11.88 -8.41
N GLN A 106 -23.85 12.98 -8.35
CA GLN A 106 -24.34 14.33 -8.69
C GLN A 106 -23.69 14.91 -9.95
N PHE A 107 -22.43 14.57 -10.23
CA PHE A 107 -21.64 15.19 -11.30
C PHE A 107 -21.30 14.24 -12.46
N GLY A 108 -21.61 12.95 -12.36
CA GLY A 108 -21.23 11.96 -13.37
C GLY A 108 -19.81 11.42 -13.16
N THR A 109 -18.81 12.30 -13.06
CA THR A 109 -17.45 11.95 -12.64
C THR A 109 -16.90 12.96 -11.62
N ILE A 110 -15.82 12.58 -10.91
CA ILE A 110 -15.07 13.51 -10.06
C ILE A 110 -14.36 14.60 -10.88
N GLY A 111 -13.97 14.29 -12.12
CA GLY A 111 -13.39 15.25 -13.06
C GLY A 111 -14.38 16.37 -13.41
N ASP A 112 -15.66 16.03 -13.58
CA ASP A 112 -16.72 17.02 -13.83
C ASP A 112 -16.93 17.96 -12.64
N ALA A 113 -16.83 17.43 -11.42
CA ALA A 113 -16.88 18.23 -10.20
C ALA A 113 -15.63 19.13 -10.03
N MET A 114 -14.45 18.67 -10.46
CA MET A 114 -13.21 19.46 -10.48
C MET A 114 -13.22 20.54 -11.57
N ASN A 115 -13.79 20.26 -12.73
CA ASN A 115 -14.01 21.25 -13.78
C ASN A 115 -15.00 22.33 -13.34
N ALA A 116 -16.00 21.97 -12.53
CA ALA A 116 -16.94 22.94 -11.97
C ALA A 116 -16.24 23.96 -11.05
N ILE A 117 -15.36 23.53 -10.13
CA ILE A 117 -14.59 24.47 -9.29
C ILE A 117 -13.48 25.22 -10.06
N ALA A 118 -12.88 24.60 -11.08
CA ALA A 118 -11.86 25.23 -11.91
C ALA A 118 -12.46 26.35 -12.78
N SER A 119 -13.72 26.17 -13.23
CA SER A 119 -14.49 27.21 -13.93
C SER A 119 -14.85 28.41 -13.04
N GLU A 120 -14.73 28.29 -11.72
CA GLU A 120 -14.99 29.35 -10.75
C GLU A 120 -13.75 30.22 -10.45
N GLN A 121 -12.54 29.83 -10.87
CA GLN A 121 -11.31 30.60 -10.64
C GLN A 121 -10.68 31.12 -11.95
N PRO A 122 -10.46 32.45 -12.12
CA PRO A 122 -9.79 32.97 -13.30
C PRO A 122 -8.26 32.85 -13.21
N ASP A 123 -7.70 32.18 -14.23
CA ASP A 123 -6.34 32.13 -14.76
C ASP A 123 -5.19 32.83 -14.00
N THR A 124 -4.19 32.04 -13.61
CA THR A 124 -2.78 32.48 -13.61
C THR A 124 -1.85 31.36 -14.06
N VAL A 125 -1.31 31.43 -15.29
CA VAL A 125 0.12 31.58 -15.65
C VAL A 125 0.26 31.42 -17.19
N SER A 126 1.05 32.31 -17.82
CA SER A 126 1.17 32.55 -19.27
C SER A 126 2.43 31.93 -19.90
N PHE A 127 2.28 31.12 -20.95
CA PHE A 127 3.29 30.85 -22.00
C PHE A 127 2.96 31.65 -23.28
N PRO A 128 3.96 32.12 -24.07
CA PRO A 128 3.70 32.89 -25.28
C PRO A 128 3.28 31.96 -26.43
N GLY A 129 1.98 31.71 -26.53
CA GLY A 129 1.33 31.02 -27.64
C GLY A 129 -0.06 31.60 -27.86
N VAL A 130 -0.68 31.32 -29.02
CA VAL A 130 -2.05 31.73 -29.37
C VAL A 130 -2.98 31.54 -28.16
N PRO A 131 -3.74 32.58 -27.73
CA PRO A 131 -4.67 32.52 -26.61
C PRO A 131 -5.56 31.27 -26.63
N ARG A 132 -5.87 30.69 -25.46
CA ARG A 132 -6.79 29.55 -25.35
C ARG A 132 -8.13 29.85 -26.01
N ASP A 133 -8.66 31.04 -25.76
CA ASP A 133 -9.92 31.51 -26.33
C ASP A 133 -9.90 31.55 -27.86
N ASP A 134 -8.78 31.94 -28.48
CA ASP A 134 -8.65 32.00 -29.93
C ASP A 134 -8.64 30.60 -30.56
N LEU A 135 -8.00 29.64 -29.90
CA LEU A 135 -8.01 28.23 -30.32
C LEU A 135 -9.39 27.59 -30.12
N ILE A 136 -10.07 27.87 -29.00
CA ILE A 136 -11.44 27.40 -28.77
C ILE A 136 -12.40 27.97 -29.82
N ALA A 137 -12.34 29.28 -30.08
CA ALA A 137 -13.17 29.93 -31.09
C ALA A 137 -12.94 29.33 -32.48
N GLU A 138 -11.71 28.92 -32.78
CA GLU A 138 -11.37 28.29 -34.04
C GLU A 138 -11.95 26.88 -34.18
N ILE A 139 -11.97 26.08 -33.11
CA ILE A 139 -12.66 24.78 -33.08
C ILE A 139 -14.15 24.97 -33.39
N THR A 140 -14.79 25.96 -32.76
CA THR A 140 -16.20 26.29 -33.03
C THR A 140 -16.43 26.75 -34.46
N ARG A 141 -15.53 27.56 -35.03
CA ARG A 141 -15.64 28.03 -36.41
C ARG A 141 -15.53 26.87 -37.42
N VAL A 142 -14.58 25.94 -37.21
CA VAL A 142 -14.42 24.77 -38.07
C VAL A 142 -15.60 23.82 -37.91
N HIS A 143 -16.09 23.60 -36.68
CA HIS A 143 -17.32 22.84 -36.40
C HIS A 143 -18.48 23.33 -37.24
N ASP A 144 -18.75 24.63 -37.21
CA ASP A 144 -19.87 25.25 -37.93
C ASP A 144 -19.71 25.14 -39.45
N LYS A 145 -18.46 25.14 -39.94
CA LYS A 145 -18.13 25.00 -41.36
C LYS A 145 -18.38 23.58 -41.86
N ILE A 146 -18.01 22.56 -41.09
CA ILE A 146 -18.09 21.14 -41.51
C ILE A 146 -19.39 20.46 -41.05
N GLY A 147 -20.13 21.07 -40.13
CA GLY A 147 -21.39 20.57 -39.60
C GLY A 147 -21.26 19.36 -38.66
N ARG A 148 -20.07 19.14 -38.09
CA ARG A 148 -19.77 18.11 -37.08
C ARG A 148 -18.61 18.57 -36.20
N VAL A 149 -18.43 17.90 -35.05
CA VAL A 149 -17.25 18.13 -34.19
C VAL A 149 -15.98 17.87 -35.02
N PRO A 150 -15.06 18.86 -35.11
CA PRO A 150 -13.83 18.72 -35.88
C PRO A 150 -12.94 17.62 -35.33
N ARG A 151 -12.25 16.94 -36.24
CA ARG A 151 -11.09 16.10 -35.96
C ARG A 151 -9.84 16.94 -36.16
N LEU A 152 -8.70 16.43 -35.71
CA LEU A 152 -7.43 17.12 -35.87
C LEU A 152 -7.10 17.39 -37.36
N THR A 153 -7.44 16.46 -38.25
CA THR A 153 -7.30 16.61 -39.72
C THR A 153 -8.21 17.69 -40.29
N ASP A 154 -9.41 17.89 -39.75
CA ASP A 154 -10.28 18.99 -40.16
C ASP A 154 -9.68 20.35 -39.78
N MET A 155 -8.91 20.39 -38.68
CA MET A 155 -8.19 21.61 -38.31
C MET A 155 -6.99 21.87 -39.22
N ASP A 156 -6.36 20.82 -39.77
CA ASP A 156 -5.31 20.97 -40.78
C ASP A 156 -5.91 21.43 -42.13
N ASP A 157 -7.02 20.84 -42.54
CA ASP A 157 -7.69 21.12 -43.82
C ASP A 157 -8.47 22.44 -43.82
N HIS A 158 -8.98 22.86 -42.67
CA HIS A 158 -9.94 23.96 -42.56
C HIS A 158 -9.63 25.00 -41.49
N GLY A 159 -8.67 24.74 -40.60
CA GLY A 159 -8.27 25.62 -39.52
C GLY A 159 -7.21 26.64 -39.93
N GLU A 160 -7.17 27.74 -39.18
CA GLU A 160 -6.20 28.83 -39.36
C GLU A 160 -4.93 28.63 -38.50
N TYR A 161 -5.02 27.79 -37.47
CA TYR A 161 -3.90 27.44 -36.60
C TYR A 161 -3.44 26.01 -36.86
N PRO A 162 -2.11 25.77 -36.85
CA PRO A 162 -1.59 24.42 -37.03
C PRO A 162 -2.06 23.51 -35.90
N PRO A 163 -2.39 22.23 -36.18
CA PRO A 163 -2.86 21.25 -35.20
C PRO A 163 -2.06 21.17 -33.89
N GLN A 164 -0.74 21.36 -33.96
CA GLN A 164 0.17 21.33 -32.82
C GLN A 164 -0.10 22.45 -31.80
N SER A 165 -0.72 23.56 -32.22
CA SER A 165 -1.07 24.67 -31.33
C SER A 165 -2.11 24.27 -30.28
N TYR A 166 -3.03 23.39 -30.66
CA TYR A 166 -4.07 22.88 -29.77
C TYR A 166 -3.48 21.91 -28.75
N ILE A 167 -2.65 20.97 -29.20
CA ILE A 167 -1.97 20.00 -28.32
C ILE A 167 -1.06 20.73 -27.32
N ALA A 168 -0.23 21.66 -27.79
CA ALA A 168 0.68 22.41 -26.94
C ALA A 168 -0.04 23.24 -25.87
N ARG A 169 -1.27 23.70 -26.13
CA ARG A 169 -2.01 24.59 -25.24
C ARG A 169 -2.96 23.86 -24.27
N PHE A 170 -3.55 22.77 -24.72
CA PHE A 170 -4.58 22.02 -23.99
C PHE A 170 -4.10 20.66 -23.50
N GLY A 171 -2.89 20.23 -23.87
CA GLY A 171 -2.33 18.92 -23.52
C GLY A 171 -2.77 17.80 -24.47
N SER A 172 -4.01 17.85 -24.96
CA SER A 172 -4.55 16.92 -25.96
C SER A 172 -5.62 17.59 -26.84
N TRP A 173 -5.96 16.96 -27.96
CA TRP A 173 -7.08 17.39 -28.80
C TRP A 173 -8.43 17.22 -28.11
N SER A 174 -8.63 16.13 -27.36
CA SER A 174 -9.85 15.88 -26.58
C SER A 174 -10.11 17.01 -25.58
N ALA A 175 -9.08 17.40 -24.83
CA ALA A 175 -9.17 18.52 -23.89
C ALA A 175 -9.49 19.85 -24.58
N ALA A 176 -8.97 20.08 -25.80
CA ALA A 176 -9.29 21.28 -26.59
C ALA A 176 -10.75 21.30 -27.06
N VAL A 177 -11.28 20.16 -27.50
CA VAL A 177 -12.66 19.99 -27.97
C VAL A 177 -13.66 20.10 -26.81
N GLU A 178 -13.34 19.51 -25.66
CA GLU A 178 -14.11 19.62 -24.42
C GLU A 178 -14.11 21.06 -23.90
N SER A 179 -12.95 21.75 -23.95
CA SER A 179 -12.86 23.18 -23.61
C SER A 179 -13.69 24.06 -24.55
N ALA A 180 -13.96 23.61 -25.78
CA ALA A 180 -14.86 24.26 -26.71
C ALA A 180 -16.35 23.91 -26.49
N GLY A 181 -16.67 23.15 -25.44
CA GLY A 181 -18.03 22.81 -25.04
C GLY A 181 -18.66 21.67 -25.86
N TYR A 182 -17.84 20.91 -26.59
CA TYR A 182 -18.29 19.71 -27.29
C TYR A 182 -17.97 18.48 -26.44
N ASN A 183 -18.97 17.65 -26.16
CA ASN A 183 -18.73 16.36 -25.49
C ASN A 183 -17.89 15.47 -26.41
N SER A 184 -16.81 14.91 -25.85
CA SER A 184 -15.94 13.92 -26.52
C SER A 184 -16.61 12.55 -26.72
N ASP A 185 -17.93 12.45 -26.48
CA ASP A 185 -18.83 11.32 -26.79
C ASP A 185 -18.93 11.07 -28.31
N PHE A 186 -17.79 10.84 -28.95
CA PHE A 186 -17.77 10.02 -30.14
C PHE A 186 -18.14 8.60 -29.69
N PRO A 187 -19.05 7.92 -30.40
CA PRO A 187 -19.18 6.48 -30.20
C PRO A 187 -17.78 5.85 -30.29
N PRO A 188 -17.42 4.90 -29.39
CA PRO A 188 -16.08 4.36 -29.33
C PRO A 188 -15.68 3.89 -30.71
N VAL A 189 -14.55 4.42 -31.19
CA VAL A 189 -14.06 4.14 -32.54
C VAL A 189 -13.91 2.62 -32.66
N PRO A 190 -14.55 1.98 -33.65
CA PRO A 190 -14.42 0.55 -33.83
C PRO A 190 -12.95 0.15 -33.91
N LYS A 191 -12.58 -0.95 -33.24
CA LYS A 191 -11.22 -1.53 -33.31
C LYS A 191 -10.76 -1.74 -34.75
N THR A 192 -11.69 -2.00 -35.68
CA THR A 192 -11.42 -2.13 -37.11
C THR A 192 -10.86 -0.85 -37.71
N ASP A 193 -11.45 0.30 -37.39
CA ASP A 193 -11.10 1.59 -37.98
C ASP A 193 -9.76 2.07 -37.42
N LEU A 194 -9.50 1.79 -36.13
CA LEU A 194 -8.19 2.00 -35.50
C LEU A 194 -7.10 1.11 -36.13
N ILE A 195 -7.40 -0.15 -36.46
CA ILE A 195 -6.46 -1.03 -37.16
C ILE A 195 -6.21 -0.56 -38.60
N GLU A 196 -7.25 -0.13 -39.30
CA GLU A 196 -7.14 0.44 -40.64
C GLU A 196 -6.27 1.70 -40.63
N GLU A 197 -6.35 2.53 -39.59
CA GLU A 197 -5.49 3.70 -39.45
C GLU A 197 -4.01 3.34 -39.26
N ILE A 198 -3.71 2.30 -38.49
CA ILE A 198 -2.35 1.76 -38.37
C ILE A 198 -1.84 1.30 -39.75
N HIS A 199 -2.69 0.64 -40.55
CA HIS A 199 -2.33 0.19 -41.90
C HIS A 199 -2.11 1.35 -42.85
N ARG A 200 -2.99 2.36 -42.82
CA ARG A 200 -2.88 3.58 -43.62
C ARG A 200 -1.55 4.28 -43.37
N LEU A 201 -1.21 4.50 -42.09
CA LEU A 201 0.02 5.20 -41.75
C LEU A 201 1.27 4.37 -42.03
N ARG A 202 1.19 3.04 -41.90
CA ARG A 202 2.27 2.19 -42.40
C ARG A 202 2.48 2.36 -43.91
N ASP A 203 1.40 2.37 -44.68
CA ASP A 203 1.50 2.49 -46.13
C ASP A 203 2.01 3.88 -46.57
N GLU A 204 1.72 4.92 -45.78
CA GLU A 204 2.24 6.27 -45.98
C GLU A 204 3.73 6.39 -45.61
N LEU A 205 4.13 5.85 -44.46
CA LEU A 205 5.49 5.97 -43.92
C LEU A 205 6.45 4.93 -44.49
N GLY A 206 5.93 3.84 -45.05
CA GLY A 206 6.70 2.68 -45.54
C GLY A 206 7.15 1.72 -44.44
N GLU A 207 6.94 2.07 -43.17
CA GLU A 207 7.35 1.31 -41.98
C GLU A 207 6.19 1.26 -40.96
N VAL A 208 6.26 0.36 -39.97
CA VAL A 208 5.20 0.27 -38.95
C VAL A 208 5.19 1.56 -38.12
N PRO A 209 4.07 2.30 -38.04
CA PRO A 209 4.04 3.61 -37.40
C PRO A 209 4.35 3.52 -35.90
N THR A 210 5.11 4.50 -35.38
CA THR A 210 5.30 4.65 -33.93
C THR A 210 4.08 5.31 -33.27
N ALA A 211 3.99 5.23 -31.93
CA ALA A 211 2.93 5.93 -31.19
C ALA A 211 3.04 7.46 -31.34
N GLY A 212 4.26 8.00 -31.40
CA GLY A 212 4.49 9.43 -31.65
C GLY A 212 4.07 9.85 -33.07
N GLU A 213 4.31 8.99 -34.06
CA GLU A 213 3.84 9.22 -35.43
C GLU A 213 2.32 9.12 -35.55
N MET A 214 1.70 8.20 -34.79
CA MET A 214 0.25 8.14 -34.65
C MET A 214 -0.31 9.41 -34.03
N GLU A 215 0.29 9.90 -32.94
CA GLU A 215 -0.17 11.12 -32.28
C GLU A 215 0.03 12.37 -33.16
N ALA A 216 1.08 12.39 -33.98
CA ALA A 216 1.41 13.52 -34.82
C ALA A 216 0.66 13.56 -36.17
N ARG A 217 0.34 12.39 -36.75
CA ARG A 217 -0.18 12.26 -38.13
C ARG A 217 -1.45 11.40 -38.23
N GLY A 218 -1.85 10.79 -37.14
CA GLY A 218 -3.00 9.89 -37.08
C GLY A 218 -4.32 10.65 -37.04
N GLU A 219 -5.35 10.00 -37.58
CA GLU A 219 -6.72 10.50 -37.51
C GLU A 219 -7.33 10.37 -36.11
N TYR A 220 -6.80 9.45 -35.29
CA TYR A 220 -7.30 9.13 -33.96
C TYR A 220 -6.26 9.41 -32.88
N SER A 221 -6.70 9.86 -31.70
CA SER A 221 -5.82 10.11 -30.55
C SER A 221 -5.27 8.81 -29.96
N MET A 222 -4.11 8.89 -29.30
CA MET A 222 -3.56 7.74 -28.56
C MET A 222 -4.51 7.21 -27.47
N ASP A 223 -5.38 8.05 -26.92
CA ASP A 223 -6.43 7.64 -25.98
C ASP A 223 -7.41 6.65 -26.61
N ALA A 224 -7.84 6.87 -27.87
CA ALA A 224 -8.72 5.94 -28.56
C ALA A 224 -8.11 4.54 -28.71
N PHE A 225 -6.79 4.46 -28.94
CA PHE A 225 -6.06 3.19 -29.00
C PHE A 225 -5.89 2.56 -27.61
N THR A 226 -5.67 3.36 -26.58
CA THR A 226 -5.55 2.92 -25.19
C THR A 226 -6.89 2.38 -24.66
N GLU A 227 -7.99 3.06 -24.92
CA GLU A 227 -9.33 2.60 -24.55
C GLU A 227 -9.74 1.31 -25.30
N ALA A 228 -9.43 1.24 -26.60
CA ALA A 228 -9.82 0.11 -27.42
C ALA A 228 -8.92 -1.13 -27.21
N PHE A 229 -7.61 -0.96 -27.03
CA PHE A 229 -6.64 -2.06 -27.02
C PHE A 229 -5.83 -2.17 -25.72
N GLY A 230 -5.98 -1.23 -24.79
CA GLY A 230 -5.21 -1.14 -23.56
C GLY A 230 -3.85 -0.45 -23.73
N ASN A 231 -3.14 -0.70 -24.83
CA ASN A 231 -1.87 -0.03 -25.17
C ASN A 231 -1.55 -0.14 -26.68
N TRP A 232 -0.63 0.72 -27.16
CA TRP A 232 -0.20 0.77 -28.56
C TRP A 232 0.38 -0.56 -29.08
N GLY A 233 1.21 -1.24 -28.27
CA GLY A 233 1.79 -2.52 -28.66
C GLY A 233 0.73 -3.59 -28.93
N THR A 234 -0.36 -3.57 -28.16
CA THR A 234 -1.51 -4.48 -28.35
C THR A 234 -2.33 -4.09 -29.59
N ALA A 235 -2.43 -2.79 -29.90
CA ALA A 235 -3.03 -2.30 -31.13
C ALA A 235 -2.24 -2.75 -32.36
N LEU A 236 -0.91 -2.61 -32.37
CA LEU A 236 -0.02 -3.10 -33.43
C LEU A 236 -0.14 -4.63 -33.60
N GLN A 237 -0.14 -5.38 -32.49
CA GLN A 237 -0.33 -6.83 -32.51
C GLN A 237 -1.68 -7.23 -33.12
N SER A 238 -2.74 -6.50 -32.77
CA SER A 238 -4.08 -6.70 -33.32
C SER A 238 -4.15 -6.33 -34.81
N ALA A 239 -3.35 -5.36 -35.25
CA ALA A 239 -3.17 -4.99 -36.66
C ALA A 239 -2.31 -5.99 -37.45
N GLY A 240 -1.87 -7.10 -36.84
CA GLY A 240 -1.07 -8.13 -37.50
C GLY A 240 0.42 -7.80 -37.57
N TYR A 241 0.86 -6.73 -36.90
CA TYR A 241 2.26 -6.41 -36.73
C TYR A 241 2.72 -6.93 -35.38
N THR A 242 3.69 -7.83 -35.37
CA THR A 242 4.42 -8.11 -34.14
C THR A 242 5.13 -6.84 -33.69
N PRO A 243 4.85 -6.33 -32.47
CA PRO A 243 5.63 -5.23 -31.90
C PRO A 243 7.10 -5.64 -31.96
N ASN A 244 7.88 -4.95 -32.78
CA ASN A 244 9.32 -5.12 -32.94
C ASN A 244 9.79 -6.53 -33.38
N ALA A 245 9.08 -7.24 -34.26
CA ALA A 245 9.70 -8.36 -34.98
C ALA A 245 10.32 -7.90 -36.30
N GLY A 246 11.57 -7.44 -36.23
CA GLY A 246 12.46 -7.48 -37.38
C GLY A 246 13.11 -6.17 -37.84
N VAL A 247 12.87 -5.04 -37.15
CA VAL A 247 13.64 -3.82 -37.41
C VAL A 247 14.78 -3.75 -36.38
N GLU A 248 16.02 -3.77 -36.87
CA GLU A 248 17.17 -3.27 -36.10
C GLU A 248 16.95 -1.77 -35.92
N ILE A 249 16.44 -1.36 -34.77
CA ILE A 249 16.34 0.05 -34.42
C ILE A 249 17.78 0.55 -34.19
N PRO A 250 18.24 1.57 -34.92
CA PRO A 250 19.56 2.14 -34.70
C PRO A 250 19.74 2.54 -33.23
N GLU A 251 20.92 2.27 -32.68
CA GLU A 251 21.28 2.63 -31.31
C GLU A 251 20.97 4.10 -30.99
N GLN A 252 21.24 4.99 -31.95
CA GLN A 252 21.01 6.42 -31.82
C GLN A 252 19.52 6.79 -31.64
N ASP A 253 18.61 6.04 -32.25
CA ASP A 253 17.18 6.32 -32.16
C ASP A 253 16.64 5.90 -30.78
N LEU A 254 17.18 4.80 -30.24
CA LEU A 254 16.92 4.38 -28.85
C LEU A 254 17.41 5.44 -27.84
N LEU A 255 18.60 6.01 -28.05
CA LEU A 255 19.12 7.07 -27.17
C LEU A 255 18.31 8.37 -27.29
N THR A 256 17.91 8.75 -28.52
CA THR A 256 17.10 9.95 -28.77
C THR A 256 15.73 9.83 -28.10
N GLU A 257 15.16 8.63 -28.05
CA GLU A 257 13.90 8.39 -27.36
C GLU A 257 14.04 8.51 -25.82
N ILE A 258 15.20 8.17 -25.25
CA ILE A 258 15.50 8.44 -23.84
C ILE A 258 15.57 9.95 -23.60
N ASP A 259 16.21 10.73 -24.48
CA ASP A 259 16.26 12.19 -24.39
C ASP A 259 14.85 12.81 -24.45
N ARG A 260 14.03 12.38 -25.42
CA ARG A 260 12.65 12.86 -25.58
C ARG A 260 11.81 12.57 -24.33
N LEU A 261 11.91 11.36 -23.78
CA LEU A 261 11.20 11.01 -22.55
C LEU A 261 11.70 11.85 -21.37
N HIS A 262 13.01 12.03 -21.23
CA HIS A 262 13.59 12.87 -20.19
C HIS A 262 13.01 14.29 -20.22
N ASP A 263 12.97 14.91 -21.40
CA ASP A 263 12.45 16.25 -21.60
C ASP A 263 10.93 16.34 -21.34
N LYS A 264 10.19 15.26 -21.66
CA LYS A 264 8.75 15.19 -21.42
C LYS A 264 8.39 15.07 -19.94
N ILE A 265 9.13 14.26 -19.18
CA ILE A 265 8.80 13.94 -17.78
C ILE A 265 9.62 14.76 -16.77
N ASP A 266 10.55 15.59 -17.23
CA ASP A 266 11.48 16.42 -16.44
C ASP A 266 12.27 15.62 -15.39
N ARG A 267 12.60 14.37 -15.71
CA ARG A 267 13.45 13.48 -14.90
C ARG A 267 14.00 12.34 -15.74
N THR A 268 15.04 11.66 -15.26
CA THR A 268 15.58 10.45 -15.92
C THR A 268 14.49 9.37 -16.06
N PRO A 269 14.22 8.90 -17.30
CA PRO A 269 13.19 7.90 -17.55
C PRO A 269 13.47 6.54 -16.89
N ARG A 270 12.41 5.94 -16.34
CA ARG A 270 12.35 4.57 -15.82
C ARG A 270 11.73 3.64 -16.85
N VAL A 271 11.77 2.34 -16.56
CA VAL A 271 11.18 1.31 -17.43
C VAL A 271 9.67 1.49 -17.54
N GLU A 272 9.02 1.91 -16.45
CA GLU A 272 7.59 2.22 -16.41
C GLU A 272 7.27 3.39 -17.33
N ASP A 273 8.09 4.45 -17.32
CA ASP A 273 7.91 5.61 -18.21
C ASP A 273 8.06 5.24 -19.69
N MET A 274 9.01 4.34 -20.02
CA MET A 274 9.12 3.78 -21.37
C MET A 274 7.89 2.96 -21.76
N SER A 275 7.27 2.26 -20.79
CA SER A 275 6.09 1.43 -21.06
C SER A 275 4.81 2.26 -21.23
N GLU A 276 4.71 3.37 -20.51
CA GLU A 276 3.53 4.26 -20.48
C GLU A 276 3.60 5.38 -21.52
N HIS A 277 4.79 5.88 -21.84
CA HIS A 277 4.98 7.08 -22.64
C HIS A 277 5.98 6.91 -23.78
N GLY A 278 6.66 5.77 -23.83
CA GLY A 278 7.72 5.49 -24.79
C GLY A 278 7.23 4.99 -26.14
N GLU A 279 8.00 5.30 -27.17
CA GLU A 279 7.74 4.88 -28.55
C GLU A 279 8.15 3.43 -28.82
N TYR A 280 9.03 2.88 -27.98
CA TYR A 280 9.58 1.54 -28.12
C TYR A 280 9.28 0.69 -26.88
N SER A 281 9.21 -0.63 -27.07
CA SER A 281 9.23 -1.54 -25.93
C SER A 281 10.62 -1.54 -25.26
N ILE A 282 10.70 -2.05 -24.03
CA ILE A 282 12.00 -2.17 -23.33
C ILE A 282 12.96 -3.17 -24.01
N VAL A 283 12.45 -4.06 -24.87
CA VAL A 283 13.19 -5.20 -25.43
C VAL A 283 14.36 -4.79 -26.34
N PRO A 284 14.21 -3.85 -27.30
CA PRO A 284 15.33 -3.27 -28.04
C PRO A 284 16.46 -2.76 -27.14
N TYR A 285 16.14 -2.04 -26.07
CA TYR A 285 17.14 -1.53 -25.14
C TYR A 285 17.92 -2.63 -24.41
N LEU A 286 17.23 -3.70 -24.00
CA LEU A 286 17.87 -4.86 -23.39
C LEU A 286 18.75 -5.63 -24.38
N ARG A 287 18.39 -5.63 -25.68
CA ARG A 287 19.16 -6.32 -26.72
C ARG A 287 20.42 -5.55 -27.11
N GLU A 288 20.30 -4.26 -27.38
CA GLU A 288 21.41 -3.42 -27.87
C GLU A 288 22.37 -3.02 -26.75
N PHE A 289 21.86 -2.62 -25.58
CA PHE A 289 22.67 -2.10 -24.46
C PHE A 289 22.84 -3.09 -23.31
N GLY A 290 22.19 -4.26 -23.37
CA GLY A 290 22.23 -5.29 -22.33
C GLY A 290 21.37 -4.99 -21.10
N SER A 291 21.10 -3.71 -20.77
CA SER A 291 20.14 -3.32 -19.74
C SER A 291 19.63 -1.88 -19.92
N TRP A 292 18.47 -1.57 -19.35
CA TRP A 292 17.95 -0.19 -19.30
C TRP A 292 18.94 0.78 -18.65
N SER A 293 19.59 0.36 -17.56
CA SER A 293 20.55 1.21 -16.88
C SER A 293 21.78 1.53 -17.72
N GLU A 294 22.23 0.62 -18.59
CA GLU A 294 23.31 0.91 -19.54
C GLU A 294 22.83 1.83 -20.66
N ALA A 295 21.61 1.64 -21.18
CA ALA A 295 21.03 2.55 -22.17
C ALA A 295 20.92 4.00 -21.65
N ILE A 296 20.48 4.19 -20.40
CA ILE A 296 20.43 5.51 -19.75
C ILE A 296 21.82 6.13 -19.58
N LYS A 297 22.86 5.32 -19.28
CA LYS A 297 24.25 5.81 -19.22
C LYS A 297 24.77 6.26 -20.57
N GLU A 298 24.50 5.48 -21.61
CA GLU A 298 24.94 5.82 -22.97
C GLU A 298 24.19 7.04 -23.52
N ALA A 299 22.95 7.26 -23.09
CA ALA A 299 22.22 8.50 -23.32
C ALA A 299 22.81 9.71 -22.54
N GLY A 300 23.85 9.51 -21.73
CA GLY A 300 24.51 10.57 -20.97
C GLY A 300 23.86 10.91 -19.62
N TYR A 301 22.87 10.12 -19.18
CA TYR A 301 22.19 10.31 -17.90
C TYR A 301 22.69 9.33 -16.83
N THR A 302 22.43 9.66 -15.58
CA THR A 302 22.74 8.74 -14.47
C THR A 302 21.55 7.78 -14.27
N PRO A 303 21.72 6.46 -14.49
CA PRO A 303 20.62 5.52 -14.33
C PRO A 303 20.11 5.46 -12.90
N VAL A 304 18.80 5.58 -12.77
CA VAL A 304 18.08 5.31 -11.53
C VAL A 304 18.16 3.80 -11.31
N LYS A 305 18.89 3.37 -10.28
CA LYS A 305 19.05 1.94 -9.95
C LYS A 305 17.66 1.32 -9.74
N PRO A 306 17.38 0.11 -10.29
CA PRO A 306 16.16 -0.61 -9.94
C PRO A 306 16.29 -1.05 -8.47
N GLY A 307 15.65 -0.28 -7.60
CA GLY A 307 15.77 -0.36 -6.15
C GLY A 307 16.12 0.99 -5.52
N ARG A 308 15.07 1.79 -5.27
CA ARG A 308 14.98 2.93 -4.35
C ARG A 308 15.97 4.08 -4.60
N ASN A 309 15.42 5.24 -4.94
CA ASN A 309 16.10 6.51 -4.72
C ASN A 309 16.57 6.55 -3.26
N PRO A 310 17.87 6.71 -2.94
CA PRO A 310 18.32 6.74 -1.56
C PRO A 310 17.77 8.02 -0.91
N ILE A 311 16.83 7.86 0.02
CA ILE A 311 16.32 8.97 0.81
C ILE A 311 17.51 9.60 1.55
N PRO A 312 17.69 10.93 1.50
CA PRO A 312 18.71 11.64 2.26
C PRO A 312 18.62 11.29 3.76
N GLU A 313 19.77 11.21 4.43
CA GLU A 313 19.82 10.91 5.87
C GLU A 313 19.05 11.96 6.69
N GLY A 314 19.09 13.23 6.28
CA GLY A 314 18.34 14.31 6.90
C GLY A 314 16.83 14.03 6.90
N ASP A 315 16.27 13.71 5.74
CA ASP A 315 14.83 13.45 5.57
C ASP A 315 14.36 12.24 6.39
N LEU A 316 15.18 11.20 6.49
CA LEU A 316 14.92 10.06 7.37
C LEU A 316 14.87 10.49 8.85
N LEU A 317 15.83 11.29 9.31
CA LEU A 317 15.87 11.75 10.71
C LEU A 317 14.74 12.74 11.03
N GLU A 318 14.43 13.67 10.11
CA GLU A 318 13.28 14.58 10.21
C GLU A 318 11.97 13.83 10.34
N GLU A 319 11.83 12.71 9.63
CA GLU A 319 10.63 11.89 9.72
C GLU A 319 10.50 11.16 11.06
N ILE A 320 11.62 10.75 11.68
CA ILE A 320 11.63 10.27 13.06
C ILE A 320 11.21 11.37 14.04
N HIS A 321 11.67 12.62 13.84
CA HIS A 321 11.27 13.77 14.66
C HIS A 321 9.78 14.09 14.52
N ARG A 322 9.25 14.11 13.30
CA ARG A 322 7.84 14.37 13.03
C ARG A 322 6.95 13.32 13.70
N LEU A 323 7.30 12.04 13.59
CA LEU A 323 6.55 10.97 14.24
C LEU A 323 6.72 10.99 15.76
N HIS A 324 7.90 11.34 16.26
CA HIS A 324 8.10 11.58 17.69
C HIS A 324 7.13 12.63 18.22
N ASP A 325 7.01 13.77 17.53
CA ASP A 325 6.15 14.88 17.95
C ASP A 325 4.66 14.52 17.87
N LYS A 326 4.29 13.70 16.87
CA LYS A 326 2.92 13.18 16.73
C LYS A 326 2.57 12.14 17.80
N LEU A 327 3.51 11.29 18.18
CA LEU A 327 3.29 10.17 19.12
C LEU A 327 3.61 10.53 20.58
N GLY A 328 4.29 11.65 20.82
CA GLY A 328 4.80 12.06 22.15
C GLY A 328 5.90 11.14 22.68
N ARG A 329 6.43 10.26 21.84
CA ARG A 329 7.53 9.31 22.13
C ARG A 329 8.19 8.88 20.82
N PRO A 330 9.43 8.36 20.86
CA PRO A 330 10.09 7.88 19.65
C PRO A 330 9.25 6.79 18.96
N PRO A 331 9.13 6.82 17.63
CA PRO A 331 8.39 5.81 16.87
C PRO A 331 9.09 4.45 16.97
N LYS A 332 8.29 3.38 16.88
CA LYS A 332 8.78 2.03 16.61
C LYS A 332 8.92 1.81 15.10
N ALA A 333 9.61 0.74 14.70
CA ALA A 333 9.87 0.46 13.30
C ALA A 333 8.59 0.10 12.51
N ASP A 334 7.66 -0.63 13.14
CA ASP A 334 6.32 -0.93 12.61
C ASP A 334 5.49 0.35 12.48
N GLU A 335 5.54 1.23 13.49
CA GLU A 335 4.85 2.53 13.44
C GLU A 335 5.42 3.45 12.35
N MET A 336 6.72 3.34 12.02
CA MET A 336 7.31 4.03 10.87
C MET A 336 6.86 3.40 9.54
N ASP A 337 6.76 2.07 9.47
CA ASP A 337 6.20 1.38 8.30
C ASP A 337 4.72 1.74 8.06
N GLU A 338 3.96 2.03 9.13
CA GLU A 338 2.52 2.31 9.09
C GLU A 338 2.16 3.81 8.96
N LEU A 339 2.92 4.69 9.62
CA LEU A 339 2.58 6.12 9.77
C LEU A 339 3.63 7.05 9.16
N GLY A 340 4.78 6.49 8.79
CA GLY A 340 5.90 7.21 8.23
C GLY A 340 5.76 7.39 6.72
N GLU A 341 6.35 8.48 6.22
CA GLU A 341 6.54 8.70 4.79
C GLU A 341 7.46 7.63 4.17
N TYR A 342 8.36 7.07 4.99
CA TYR A 342 9.33 6.07 4.58
C TYR A 342 9.22 4.81 5.44
N SER A 343 9.22 3.64 4.80
CA SER A 343 9.34 2.36 5.51
C SER A 343 10.64 2.28 6.35
N ALA A 344 10.69 1.42 7.36
CA ALA A 344 11.85 1.14 8.20
C ALA A 344 13.04 0.51 7.45
N GLY A 345 12.84 0.04 6.21
CA GLY A 345 13.89 -0.53 5.35
C GLY A 345 15.05 0.44 5.07
N PRO A 346 14.80 1.59 4.44
CA PRO A 346 15.77 2.67 4.27
C PRO A 346 16.59 3.03 5.52
N TYR A 347 15.97 3.05 6.70
CA TYR A 347 16.66 3.34 7.96
C TYR A 347 17.66 2.24 8.35
N ARG A 348 17.30 0.97 8.16
CA ARG A 348 18.21 -0.16 8.41
C ARG A 348 19.36 -0.17 7.42
N ASP A 349 19.08 0.11 6.15
CA ASP A 349 20.09 0.14 5.09
C ASP A 349 21.10 1.27 5.31
N ARG A 350 20.66 2.41 5.87
CA ARG A 350 21.49 3.61 6.03
C ARG A 350 22.24 3.67 7.36
N PHE A 351 21.55 3.44 8.47
CA PHE A 351 22.10 3.58 9.82
C PHE A 351 22.53 2.23 10.43
N GLY A 352 22.39 1.13 9.67
CA GLY A 352 22.72 -0.23 10.08
C GLY A 352 21.63 -0.92 10.90
N SER A 353 20.83 -0.17 11.66
CA SER A 353 19.61 -0.67 12.30
C SER A 353 18.62 0.46 12.61
N TRP A 354 17.36 0.08 12.85
CA TRP A 354 16.34 1.02 13.33
C TRP A 354 16.75 1.71 14.64
N ASP A 355 17.32 0.93 15.58
CA ASP A 355 17.73 1.44 16.88
C ASP A 355 18.88 2.46 16.76
N GLU A 356 19.79 2.26 15.81
CA GLU A 356 20.84 3.25 15.51
C GLU A 356 20.26 4.50 14.85
N ALA A 357 19.29 4.37 13.93
CA ALA A 357 18.61 5.52 13.34
C ALA A 357 17.88 6.38 14.39
N VAL A 358 17.20 5.76 15.36
CA VAL A 358 16.51 6.47 16.45
C VAL A 358 17.50 7.14 17.42
N LYS A 359 18.68 6.54 17.65
CA LYS A 359 19.76 7.17 18.42
C LYS A 359 20.38 8.36 17.70
N GLU A 360 20.59 8.24 16.39
CA GLU A 360 21.12 9.32 15.55
C GLU A 360 20.15 10.51 15.50
N ALA A 361 18.83 10.22 15.55
CA ALA A 361 17.78 11.22 15.75
C ALA A 361 17.73 11.79 17.19
N GLY A 362 18.67 11.41 18.07
CA GLY A 362 18.78 11.95 19.44
C GLY A 362 17.84 11.31 20.47
N TYR A 363 17.22 10.17 20.17
CA TYR A 363 16.23 9.52 21.04
C TYR A 363 16.70 8.15 21.56
N THR A 364 16.04 7.65 22.62
CA THR A 364 16.26 6.28 23.11
C THR A 364 15.29 5.31 22.41
N PRO A 365 15.77 4.25 21.73
CA PRO A 365 14.92 3.33 20.97
C PRO A 365 13.90 2.58 21.83
N VAL A 366 12.67 2.48 21.33
CA VAL A 366 11.60 1.69 21.95
C VAL A 366 11.75 0.23 21.49
N LYS A 367 12.20 -0.66 22.39
CA LYS A 367 12.39 -2.08 22.05
C LYS A 367 11.05 -2.73 21.68
N PRO A 368 10.98 -3.55 20.60
CA PRO A 368 9.76 -4.22 20.21
C PRO A 368 9.39 -5.30 21.23
N GLY A 369 8.42 -4.99 22.08
CA GLY A 369 7.60 -6.02 22.69
C GLY A 369 6.46 -6.34 21.73
N ARG A 370 6.34 -7.62 21.32
CA ARG A 370 5.02 -8.21 21.01
C ARG A 370 4.05 -7.63 22.04
N ASN A 371 2.96 -7.00 21.61
CA ASN A 371 2.05 -6.31 22.53
C ASN A 371 1.69 -7.29 23.66
N PRO A 372 2.26 -7.17 24.87
CA PRO A 372 2.15 -8.21 25.86
C PRO A 372 0.69 -8.25 26.30
N ILE A 373 0.05 -9.41 26.22
CA ILE A 373 -1.27 -9.58 26.84
C ILE A 373 -1.11 -9.12 28.30
N PRO A 374 -1.89 -8.13 28.77
CA PRO A 374 -1.81 -7.66 30.14
C PRO A 374 -1.92 -8.82 31.11
N GLU A 375 -1.14 -8.81 32.20
CA GLU A 375 -1.23 -9.87 33.22
C GLU A 375 -2.66 -10.05 33.72
N GLY A 376 -3.41 -8.96 33.88
CA GLY A 376 -4.82 -9.01 34.26
C GLY A 376 -5.65 -9.89 33.34
N ASP A 377 -5.48 -9.77 32.02
CA ASP A 377 -6.24 -10.54 31.03
C ASP A 377 -5.86 -12.03 31.07
N LEU A 378 -4.58 -12.34 31.31
CA LEU A 378 -4.10 -13.71 31.51
C LEU A 378 -4.68 -14.32 32.80
N LEU A 379 -4.69 -13.57 33.91
CA LEU A 379 -5.25 -14.02 35.18
C LEU A 379 -6.78 -14.22 35.09
N GLU A 380 -7.50 -13.33 34.40
CA GLU A 380 -8.93 -13.50 34.13
C GLU A 380 -9.23 -14.75 33.28
N ALA A 381 -8.39 -15.06 32.29
CA ALA A 381 -8.55 -16.29 31.52
C ALA A 381 -8.37 -17.55 32.39
N ILE A 382 -7.48 -17.52 33.40
CA ILE A 382 -7.37 -18.58 34.42
C ILE A 382 -8.66 -18.66 35.25
N HIS A 383 -9.22 -17.53 35.70
CA HIS A 383 -10.48 -17.50 36.46
C HIS A 383 -11.65 -18.08 35.65
N ARG A 384 -11.80 -17.67 34.39
CA ARG A 384 -12.85 -18.19 33.49
C ARG A 384 -12.74 -19.70 33.32
N LEU A 385 -11.52 -20.21 33.12
CA LEU A 385 -11.30 -21.65 32.95
C LEU A 385 -11.49 -22.42 34.27
N HIS A 386 -11.10 -21.84 35.40
CA HIS A 386 -11.37 -22.39 36.73
C HIS A 386 -12.88 -22.54 36.95
N ASP A 387 -13.67 -21.49 36.67
CA ASP A 387 -15.13 -21.51 36.86
C ASP A 387 -15.82 -22.52 35.95
N LYS A 388 -15.31 -22.69 34.73
CA LYS A 388 -15.79 -23.70 33.78
C LYS A 388 -15.49 -25.14 34.23
N LEU A 389 -14.33 -25.36 34.86
CA LEU A 389 -13.89 -26.70 35.28
C LEU A 389 -14.30 -27.04 36.72
N GLY A 390 -14.69 -26.05 37.53
CA GLY A 390 -14.97 -26.21 38.96
C GLY A 390 -13.75 -26.58 39.81
N ARG A 391 -12.53 -26.42 39.26
CA ARG A 391 -11.25 -26.71 39.90
C ARG A 391 -10.13 -25.93 39.21
N THR A 392 -8.97 -25.82 39.86
CA THR A 392 -7.76 -25.26 39.25
C THR A 392 -7.49 -25.94 37.89
N PRO A 393 -7.26 -25.19 36.79
CA PRO A 393 -6.91 -25.77 35.50
C PRO A 393 -5.48 -26.34 35.47
N LYS A 394 -5.26 -27.40 34.68
CA LYS A 394 -3.92 -27.92 34.35
C LYS A 394 -3.36 -27.21 33.12
N THR A 395 -2.05 -27.26 32.93
CA THR A 395 -1.35 -26.68 31.77
C THR A 395 -1.97 -27.11 30.44
N LYS A 396 -2.16 -28.43 30.25
CA LYS A 396 -2.80 -28.98 29.04
C LYS A 396 -4.24 -28.52 28.86
N GLU A 397 -4.97 -28.30 29.94
CA GLU A 397 -6.37 -27.87 29.89
C GLU A 397 -6.47 -26.39 29.47
N MET A 398 -5.47 -25.56 29.79
CA MET A 398 -5.38 -24.21 29.26
C MET A 398 -5.00 -24.22 27.77
N ASP A 399 -4.09 -25.08 27.33
CA ASP A 399 -3.76 -25.23 25.90
C ASP A 399 -4.94 -25.77 25.07
N GLU A 400 -5.77 -26.65 25.64
CA GLU A 400 -6.88 -27.29 24.93
C GLU A 400 -8.21 -26.52 25.01
N LEU A 401 -8.48 -25.84 26.14
CA LEU A 401 -9.79 -25.26 26.45
C LEU A 401 -9.75 -23.77 26.82
N GLY A 402 -8.55 -23.22 26.97
CA GLY A 402 -8.32 -21.84 27.36
C GLY A 402 -8.19 -20.88 26.18
N GLU A 403 -8.14 -19.59 26.51
CA GLU A 403 -8.06 -18.51 25.51
C GLU A 403 -6.63 -18.24 25.04
N TYR A 404 -5.63 -18.65 25.81
CA TYR A 404 -4.22 -18.39 25.56
C TYR A 404 -3.37 -19.64 25.80
N SER A 405 -2.26 -19.77 25.07
CA SER A 405 -1.33 -20.89 25.25
C SER A 405 -0.63 -20.85 26.61
N ALA A 406 -0.34 -22.00 27.21
CA ALA A 406 0.45 -22.13 28.43
C ALA A 406 1.86 -21.53 28.30
N GLY A 407 2.44 -21.52 27.08
CA GLY A 407 3.72 -20.86 26.80
C GLY A 407 3.70 -19.36 27.08
N THR A 408 2.57 -18.69 26.81
CA THR A 408 2.37 -17.26 27.12
C THR A 408 2.45 -17.00 28.63
N TYR A 409 1.91 -17.91 29.45
CA TYR A 409 1.97 -17.80 30.91
C TYR A 409 3.37 -18.10 31.44
N GLN A 410 4.10 -19.02 30.83
CA GLN A 410 5.50 -19.30 31.18
C GLN A 410 6.38 -18.10 30.86
N ASP A 411 6.21 -17.48 29.70
CA ASP A 411 6.97 -16.29 29.30
C ASP A 411 6.67 -15.09 30.21
N ARG A 412 5.43 -14.95 30.72
CA ARG A 412 5.06 -13.82 31.59
C ARG A 412 5.34 -14.03 33.08
N PHE A 413 4.93 -15.17 33.63
CA PHE A 413 4.96 -15.43 35.07
C PHE A 413 6.13 -16.35 35.47
N GLY A 414 6.99 -16.73 34.52
CA GLY A 414 8.12 -17.64 34.72
C GLY A 414 7.72 -19.12 34.75
N SER A 415 6.51 -19.46 35.19
CA SER A 415 5.93 -20.80 35.06
C SER A 415 4.41 -20.79 35.16
N TRP A 416 3.77 -21.86 34.67
CA TRP A 416 2.33 -22.09 34.87
C TRP A 416 1.95 -22.11 36.36
N SER A 417 2.78 -22.69 37.21
CA SER A 417 2.51 -22.77 38.65
C SER A 417 2.54 -21.39 39.33
N GLU A 418 3.42 -20.49 38.90
CA GLU A 418 3.43 -19.11 39.39
C GLU A 418 2.22 -18.33 38.86
N ALA A 419 1.84 -18.50 37.60
CA ALA A 419 0.61 -17.89 37.05
C ALA A 419 -0.64 -18.29 37.84
N ILE A 420 -0.75 -19.56 38.26
CA ILE A 420 -1.86 -20.06 39.07
C ILE A 420 -1.86 -19.49 40.49
N LYS A 421 -0.67 -19.26 41.09
CA LYS A 421 -0.54 -18.60 42.41
C LYS A 421 -0.93 -17.13 42.34
N GLU A 422 -0.48 -16.42 41.30
CA GLU A 422 -0.84 -15.02 41.05
C GLU A 422 -2.35 -14.86 40.78
N ALA A 423 -2.98 -15.88 40.18
CA ALA A 423 -4.44 -15.97 40.05
C ALA A 423 -5.16 -16.33 41.37
N GLY A 424 -4.44 -16.48 42.48
CA GLY A 424 -5.01 -16.75 43.81
C GLY A 424 -5.40 -18.21 44.06
N TYR A 425 -4.92 -19.15 43.24
CA TYR A 425 -5.24 -20.58 43.36
C TYR A 425 -4.02 -21.42 43.75
N THR A 426 -4.27 -22.61 44.30
CA THR A 426 -3.22 -23.60 44.57
C THR A 426 -2.89 -24.39 43.29
N PRO A 427 -1.63 -24.42 42.82
CA PRO A 427 -1.23 -25.15 41.61
C PRO A 427 -1.54 -26.65 41.68
N ASN A 428 -2.02 -27.21 40.57
CA ASN A 428 -2.13 -28.65 40.39
C ASN A 428 -0.73 -29.21 40.13
N ASN A 429 -0.12 -29.86 41.13
CA ASN A 429 1.14 -30.58 40.94
C ASN A 429 0.89 -31.82 40.05
N THR A 430 1.00 -31.68 38.73
CA THR A 430 0.89 -32.77 37.75
C THR A 430 2.22 -33.24 37.17
N GLY A 431 3.31 -33.09 37.93
CA GLY A 431 4.50 -33.94 37.78
C GLY A 431 4.43 -35.12 38.75
N PRO A 432 5.23 -36.19 38.58
CA PRO A 432 5.58 -37.04 39.72
C PRO A 432 6.05 -36.12 40.85
N GLU A 433 5.69 -36.43 42.10
CA GLU A 433 6.07 -35.60 43.25
C GLU A 433 7.54 -35.20 43.12
N PRO A 434 7.89 -33.92 43.36
CA PRO A 434 9.27 -33.48 43.27
C PRO A 434 10.12 -34.41 44.14
N ILE A 435 11.08 -35.10 43.53
CA ILE A 435 11.98 -36.01 44.27
C ILE A 435 12.59 -35.19 45.41
N PRO A 436 12.40 -35.59 46.68
CA PRO A 436 12.93 -34.87 47.82
C PRO A 436 14.41 -34.56 47.65
N GLU A 437 14.85 -33.39 48.12
CA GLU A 437 16.26 -33.00 48.04
C GLU A 437 17.16 -34.06 48.68
N GLU A 438 16.72 -34.66 49.79
CA GLU A 438 17.42 -35.72 50.50
C GLU A 438 17.61 -36.98 49.66
N ASP A 439 16.65 -37.34 48.82
CA ASP A 439 16.72 -38.53 47.95
C ASP A 439 17.70 -38.29 46.79
N LEU A 440 17.70 -37.09 46.20
CA LEU A 440 18.68 -36.70 45.18
C LEU A 440 20.11 -36.68 45.76
N LEU A 441 20.30 -36.15 46.96
CA LEU A 441 21.61 -36.14 47.62
C LEU A 441 22.05 -37.56 48.03
N SER A 442 21.12 -38.40 48.50
CA SER A 442 21.40 -39.80 48.84
C SER A 442 21.84 -40.61 47.62
N GLU A 443 21.23 -40.34 46.46
CA GLU A 443 21.60 -41.00 45.21
C GLU A 443 23.01 -40.60 44.74
N LEU A 444 23.43 -39.35 44.93
CA LEU A 444 24.82 -38.94 44.67
C LEU A 444 25.82 -39.67 45.58
N HIS A 445 25.47 -39.90 46.85
CA HIS A 445 26.31 -40.69 47.76
C HIS A 445 26.35 -42.17 47.36
N ARG A 446 25.24 -42.74 46.91
CA ARG A 446 25.19 -44.12 46.39
C ARG A 446 26.13 -44.26 45.19
N LEU A 447 26.02 -43.38 44.20
CA LEU A 447 26.89 -43.37 43.01
C LEU A 447 28.36 -43.14 43.36
N TYR A 448 28.66 -42.29 44.34
CA TYR A 448 30.03 -42.09 44.80
C TYR A 448 30.64 -43.37 45.36
N ASN A 449 29.87 -44.11 46.17
CA ASN A 449 30.30 -45.39 46.74
C ASN A 449 30.43 -46.49 45.68
N GLU A 450 29.59 -46.48 44.64
CA GLU A 450 29.61 -47.49 43.58
C GLU A 450 30.71 -47.24 42.54
N VAL A 451 30.90 -46.00 42.11
CA VAL A 451 31.90 -45.63 41.08
C VAL A 451 33.27 -45.39 41.71
N GLY A 452 33.35 -45.19 43.03
CA GLY A 452 34.60 -44.99 43.77
C GLY A 452 35.30 -43.65 43.50
N ARG A 453 34.58 -42.70 42.90
CA ARG A 453 35.01 -41.32 42.61
C ARG A 453 33.80 -40.42 42.58
N VAL A 454 34.03 -39.10 42.60
CA VAL A 454 32.98 -38.09 42.40
C VAL A 454 32.17 -38.43 41.13
N PRO A 455 30.84 -38.66 41.27
CA PRO A 455 29.98 -39.00 40.15
C PRO A 455 29.92 -37.87 39.11
N LYS A 456 30.03 -38.25 37.85
CA LYS A 456 29.77 -37.39 36.70
C LYS A 456 28.33 -37.58 36.26
N VAL A 457 27.82 -36.61 35.50
CA VAL A 457 26.50 -36.71 34.85
C VAL A 457 26.34 -38.01 34.06
N THR A 458 27.41 -38.48 33.41
CA THR A 458 27.42 -39.76 32.67
C THR A 458 27.18 -40.96 33.57
N ASP A 459 27.70 -40.95 34.80
CA ASP A 459 27.49 -42.06 35.75
C ASP A 459 26.02 -42.11 36.18
N MET A 460 25.37 -40.96 36.38
CA MET A 460 23.91 -40.89 36.63
C MET A 460 23.10 -41.39 35.43
N MET A 461 23.53 -41.11 34.21
CA MET A 461 22.85 -41.59 33.02
C MET A 461 23.01 -43.09 32.78
N GLU A 462 24.14 -43.67 33.19
CA GLU A 462 24.47 -45.08 32.96
C GLU A 462 23.96 -46.00 34.06
N ILE A 463 24.03 -45.58 35.33
CA ILE A 463 23.73 -46.42 36.50
C ILE A 463 22.92 -45.72 37.59
N GLY A 464 22.47 -44.48 37.35
CA GLY A 464 21.68 -43.70 38.30
C GLY A 464 20.18 -44.03 38.25
N GLU A 465 19.51 -43.86 39.38
CA GLU A 465 18.06 -44.05 39.51
C GLU A 465 17.26 -42.88 38.90
N TYR A 466 17.88 -41.69 38.83
CA TYR A 466 17.22 -40.46 38.41
C TYR A 466 17.81 -39.90 37.13
N SER A 467 17.01 -39.09 36.43
CA SER A 467 17.54 -38.28 35.32
C SER A 467 18.39 -37.11 35.85
N PRO A 468 19.28 -36.52 35.04
CA PRO A 468 20.04 -35.34 35.44
C PRO A 468 19.21 -34.05 35.63
N ALA A 469 17.98 -33.99 35.09
CA ALA A 469 17.16 -32.78 35.08
C ALA A 469 16.77 -32.28 36.50
N PRO A 470 16.28 -33.12 37.43
CA PRO A 470 16.07 -32.73 38.83
C PRO A 470 17.26 -32.07 39.52
N TYR A 471 18.50 -32.48 39.18
CA TYR A 471 19.70 -31.91 39.78
C TYR A 471 19.97 -30.48 39.29
N ARG A 472 19.82 -30.25 37.98
CA ARG A 472 19.92 -28.91 37.39
C ARG A 472 18.84 -27.99 37.95
N ASP A 473 17.60 -28.46 37.99
CA ASP A 473 16.45 -27.64 38.34
C ASP A 473 16.41 -27.30 39.85
N ARG A 474 16.98 -28.14 40.72
CA ARG A 474 16.98 -27.95 42.19
C ARG A 474 18.25 -27.30 42.74
N PHE A 475 19.41 -27.61 42.16
CA PHE A 475 20.70 -27.18 42.69
C PHE A 475 21.38 -26.12 41.82
N GLY A 476 20.79 -25.76 40.67
CA GLY A 476 21.39 -24.82 39.71
C GLY A 476 22.37 -25.49 38.74
N GLY A 477 22.69 -26.76 38.96
CA GLY A 477 23.60 -27.54 38.13
C GLY A 477 24.11 -28.79 38.85
N TRP A 478 24.81 -29.65 38.10
CA TRP A 478 25.34 -30.91 38.60
C TRP A 478 26.46 -30.69 39.63
N ASN A 479 27.35 -29.73 39.38
CA ASN A 479 28.50 -29.48 40.25
C ASN A 479 28.06 -28.92 41.60
N GLU A 480 27.04 -28.07 41.59
CA GLU A 480 26.41 -27.49 42.76
C GLU A 480 25.70 -28.58 43.59
N ALA A 481 25.08 -29.56 42.92
CA ALA A 481 24.47 -30.71 43.60
C ALA A 481 25.53 -31.59 44.28
N VAL A 482 26.65 -31.87 43.59
CA VAL A 482 27.79 -32.65 44.12
C VAL A 482 28.46 -31.93 45.29
N GLU A 483 28.66 -30.62 45.18
CA GLU A 483 29.22 -29.80 46.26
C GLU A 483 28.29 -29.78 47.49
N LYS A 484 26.99 -29.62 47.26
CA LYS A 484 25.99 -29.65 48.33
C LYS A 484 25.84 -31.04 48.97
N ALA A 485 26.13 -32.10 48.22
CA ALA A 485 26.27 -33.47 48.74
C ALA A 485 27.56 -33.66 49.56
N GLY A 486 28.46 -32.68 49.63
CA GLY A 486 29.70 -32.77 50.40
C GLY A 486 30.76 -33.68 49.77
N LEU A 487 30.60 -34.03 48.49
CA LEU A 487 31.52 -34.87 47.74
C LEU A 487 32.58 -33.97 47.07
N ARG A 488 33.86 -34.23 47.32
CA ARG A 488 35.00 -33.46 46.77
C ARG A 488 36.06 -34.35 46.16
#